data_AF-A0A968C181-F1
#
_entry.id   AF-A0A968C181-F1
#
_cell.length_a   1.000
_cell.length_b   1.000
_cell.length_c   1.000
_cell.angle_alpha   90.00
_cell.angle_beta   90.00
_cell.angle_gamma   90.00
#
_symmetry.space_group_name_H-M   'P 1'
#
loop_
_entity.id
_entity.type
_entity.pdbx_description
1 polymer ?
#
loop_
_entity_poly.entity_id
_entity_poly.type
_entity_poly.pdbx_seq_one_letter_code
_entity_poly.pdbx_strand_id
1 'polypeptide(L)'
;MDQETLLILLDQWESVYKKGLLSFWVLLLLHERPSYVFEMGQQLSVISQGSISADEKSLYRALRRFEAMGVVESDWRPSEVG
;
A
#
# COMPACT_ATOMS: atom_id res chain seq x y z
N MET A 1 -33.76 6.66 3.54
CA MET A 1 -32.61 5.81 3.90
C MET A 1 -32.35 6.04 5.37
N ASP A 2 -32.42 5.00 6.20
CA ASP A 2 -32.11 5.12 7.63
C ASP A 2 -30.60 5.34 7.86
N GLN A 3 -30.26 5.72 9.10
CA GLN A 3 -28.90 6.05 9.49
C GLN A 3 -27.97 4.83 9.41
N GLU A 4 -28.48 3.63 9.69
CA GLU A 4 -27.72 2.38 9.61
C GLU A 4 -27.29 2.07 8.18
N THR A 5 -28.23 2.17 7.23
CA THR A 5 -27.98 1.96 5.80
C THR A 5 -26.94 2.96 5.27
N LEU A 6 -27.02 4.23 5.68
CA LEU A 6 -26.04 5.25 5.29
C LEU A 6 -24.63 4.89 5.77
N LEU A 7 -24.48 4.47 7.03
CA LEU A 7 -23.18 4.10 7.60
C LEU A 7 -22.56 2.90 6.88
N ILE A 8 -23.36 1.90 6.53
CA ILE A 8 -22.92 0.73 5.77
C ILE A 8 -22.41 1.16 4.39
N LEU A 9 -23.13 2.03 3.69
CA LEU A 9 -22.73 2.50 2.36
C LEU A 9 -21.44 3.32 2.41
N LEU A 10 -21.28 4.16 3.43
CA LEU A 10 -20.05 4.94 3.62
C LEU A 10 -18.84 4.04 3.88
N ASP A 11 -18.97 3.05 4.77
CA ASP A 11 -17.89 2.09 5.05
C ASP A 11 -17.50 1.29 3.80
N GLN A 12 -18.48 0.80 3.05
CA GLN A 12 -18.23 0.07 1.80
C GLN A 12 -17.56 0.94 0.75
N TRP A 13 -18.05 2.16 0.55
CA TRP A 13 -17.46 3.12 -0.38
C TRP A 13 -16.02 3.46 0.01
N GLU A 14 -15.78 3.76 1.28
CA GLU A 14 -14.45 4.08 1.80
C GLU A 14 -13.48 2.91 1.64
N SER A 15 -13.94 1.67 1.90
CA SER A 15 -13.16 0.45 1.71
C SER A 15 -12.71 0.27 0.25
N VAL A 16 -13.62 0.50 -0.71
CA VAL A 16 -13.31 0.39 -2.15
C VAL A 16 -12.36 1.51 -2.59
N TYR A 17 -12.64 2.75 -2.15
CA TYR A 17 -11.81 3.92 -2.46
C TYR A 17 -10.37 3.73 -1.97
N LYS A 18 -10.17 3.35 -0.70
CA LYS A 18 -8.84 3.10 -0.12
C LYS A 18 -8.08 1.99 -0.84
N LYS A 19 -8.77 0.89 -1.20
CA LYS A 19 -8.15 -0.20 -1.99
C LYS A 19 -7.66 0.27 -3.36
N GLY A 20 -8.41 1.18 -4.01
CA GLY A 20 -8.01 1.78 -5.29
C GLY A 20 -6.72 2.59 -5.18
N LEU A 21 -6.52 3.28 -4.05
CA LEU A 21 -5.35 4.13 -3.82
C LEU A 21 -4.08 3.39 -3.40
N LEU A 22 -4.16 2.13 -2.98
CA LEU A 22 -2.97 1.38 -2.52
C LEU A 22 -1.85 1.39 -3.57
N SER A 23 -2.22 1.25 -4.85
CA SER A 23 -1.24 1.24 -5.94
C SER A 23 -0.47 2.56 -6.03
N PHE A 24 -1.19 3.67 -5.93
CA PHE A 24 -0.62 5.01 -5.95
C PHE A 24 0.34 5.20 -4.77
N TRP A 25 -0.08 4.85 -3.55
CA TRP A 25 0.73 5.04 -2.36
C TRP A 25 1.98 4.16 -2.33
N VAL A 26 1.91 2.93 -2.84
CA VAL A 26 3.10 2.07 -2.97
C VAL A 26 4.10 2.69 -3.95
N LEU A 27 3.65 3.18 -5.11
CA LEU A 27 4.53 3.81 -6.09
C LEU A 27 5.10 5.13 -5.57
N LEU A 28 4.31 5.94 -4.86
CA LEU A 28 4.79 7.17 -4.23
C LEU A 28 5.87 6.87 -3.18
N LEU A 29 5.65 5.87 -2.32
CA LEU A 29 6.64 5.44 -1.34
C LEU A 29 7.95 5.02 -2.01
N LEU A 30 7.88 4.19 -3.06
CA LEU A 30 9.06 3.72 -3.79
C LEU A 30 9.75 4.81 -4.61
N HIS A 31 9.01 5.83 -5.04
CA HIS A 31 9.57 7.02 -5.67
C HIS A 31 10.39 7.86 -4.69
N GLU A 32 9.94 7.97 -3.44
CA GLU A 32 10.67 8.70 -2.39
C GLU A 32 11.87 7.92 -1.86
N ARG A 33 11.75 6.59 -1.70
CA ARG A 33 12.84 5.74 -1.21
C ARG A 33 12.69 4.25 -1.57
N PRO A 34 13.80 3.53 -1.77
CA PRO A 34 13.81 2.08 -1.68
C PRO A 34 13.28 1.62 -0.32
N SER A 35 12.50 0.54 -0.28
CA SER A 35 11.87 0.07 0.95
C SER A 35 11.72 -1.45 0.96
N TYR A 36 11.92 -2.07 2.13
CA TYR A 36 11.66 -3.49 2.32
C TYR A 36 10.20 -3.74 2.66
N VAL A 37 9.62 -4.83 2.14
CA VAL A 37 8.19 -5.14 2.30
C VAL A 37 7.75 -5.18 3.77
N PHE A 38 8.59 -5.69 4.67
CA PHE A 38 8.27 -5.77 6.10
C PHE A 38 8.16 -4.39 6.77
N GLU A 39 8.79 -3.36 6.20
CA GLU A 39 8.71 -1.96 6.69
C GLU A 39 7.60 -1.18 5.99
N MET A 40 7.30 -1.53 4.73
CA MET A 40 6.38 -0.78 3.88
C MET A 40 5.00 -0.57 4.49
N GLY A 41 4.47 -1.53 5.25
CA GLY A 41 3.15 -1.37 5.89
C GLY A 41 3.09 -0.17 6.84
N GLN A 42 4.09 -0.03 7.71
CA GLN A 42 4.19 1.12 8.62
C GLN A 42 4.48 2.41 7.85
N GLN A 43 5.38 2.34 6.87
CA GLN A 43 5.75 3.48 6.04
C GLN A 43 4.56 4.05 5.24
N LEU A 44 3.72 3.17 4.69
CA LEU A 44 2.48 3.54 3.99
C LEU A 44 1.48 4.21 4.92
N SER A 45 1.33 3.70 6.14
CA SER A 45 0.46 4.35 7.14
C SER A 45 0.97 5.77 7.43
N VAL A 46 2.28 5.97 7.60
CA VAL A 46 2.86 7.30 7.86
C VAL A 46 2.66 8.26 6.68
N ILE A 47 3.10 7.88 5.47
CA ILE A 47 3.05 8.77 4.31
C ILE A 47 1.61 9.09 3.87
N SER A 48 0.67 8.16 4.13
CA SER A 48 -0.75 8.35 3.84
C SER A 48 -1.56 8.97 4.98
N GLN A 49 -0.90 9.41 6.06
CA GLN A 49 -1.55 9.97 7.26
C GLN A 49 -2.62 9.04 7.86
N GLY A 50 -2.35 7.74 7.87
CA GLY A 50 -3.24 6.70 8.38
C GLY A 50 -4.40 6.33 7.45
N SER A 51 -4.49 6.92 6.25
CA SER A 51 -5.59 6.64 5.32
C SER A 51 -5.46 5.28 4.63
N ILE A 52 -4.24 4.73 4.53
CA ILE A 52 -3.97 3.43 3.93
C ILE A 52 -3.32 2.48 4.95
N SER A 53 -3.84 1.26 4.97
CA SER A 53 -3.23 0.11 5.62
C SER A 53 -3.19 -1.05 4.64
N ALA A 54 -2.08 -1.78 4.61
CA ALA A 54 -1.89 -2.91 3.71
C ALA A 54 -1.11 -4.02 4.41
N ASP A 55 -1.60 -5.25 4.27
CA ASP A 55 -0.86 -6.44 4.68
C ASP A 55 0.26 -6.79 3.68
N GLU A 56 1.26 -7.55 4.14
CA GLU A 56 2.39 -7.98 3.31
C GLU A 56 1.92 -8.71 2.05
N LYS A 57 0.88 -9.55 2.17
CA LYS A 57 0.36 -10.33 1.04
C LYS A 57 -0.13 -9.41 -0.09
N SER A 58 -0.74 -8.28 0.25
CA SER A 58 -1.26 -7.28 -0.69
C SER A 58 -0.13 -6.45 -1.28
N LEU A 59 0.88 -6.13 -0.48
CA LEU A 59 2.11 -5.48 -0.95
C LEU A 59 2.86 -6.36 -1.96
N TYR A 60 3.11 -7.63 -1.64
CA TYR A 60 3.73 -8.57 -2.58
C TYR A 60 2.91 -8.77 -3.86
N ARG A 61 1.57 -8.68 -3.81
CA ARG A 61 0.75 -8.71 -5.03
C ARG A 61 0.92 -7.44 -5.87
N ALA A 62 0.94 -6.27 -5.24
CA ALA A 62 1.13 -5.00 -5.91
C ALA A 62 2.53 -4.92 -6.55
N LEU A 63 3.57 -5.26 -5.80
CA LEU A 63 4.97 -5.23 -6.26
C LEU A 63 5.21 -6.17 -7.44
N ARG A 64 4.76 -7.42 -7.38
CA ARG A 64 4.85 -8.35 -8.52
C ARG A 64 4.18 -7.83 -9.78
N ARG A 65 3.04 -7.14 -9.64
CA ARG A 65 2.36 -6.51 -10.77
C ARG A 65 3.18 -5.35 -11.32
N PHE A 66 3.82 -4.55 -10.46
CA PHE A 66 4.65 -3.42 -10.87
C PHE A 66 5.95 -3.86 -11.54
N GLU A 67 6.60 -4.91 -11.03
CA GLU A 67 7.75 -5.56 -11.69
C GLU A 67 7.36 -6.09 -13.08
N ALA A 68 6.21 -6.77 -13.19
CA ALA A 68 5.71 -7.24 -14.48
C ALA A 68 5.38 -6.11 -15.47
N MET A 69 5.11 -4.90 -14.98
CA MET A 69 4.92 -3.70 -15.79
C MET A 69 6.23 -2.96 -16.10
N GLY A 70 7.36 -3.36 -15.51
CA GLY A 70 8.65 -2.70 -15.66
C GLY A 70 8.74 -1.32 -14.99
N VAL A 71 7.93 -1.06 -13.95
CA VAL A 71 7.92 0.25 -13.25
C VAL A 71 8.57 0.20 -11.86
N VAL A 72 8.88 -1.00 -11.37
CA VAL A 72 9.60 -1.26 -10.11
C VAL A 72 10.57 -2.40 -10.35
N GLU A 73 11.73 -2.35 -9.71
CA GLU A 73 12.74 -3.41 -9.70
C GLU A 73 13.08 -3.77 -8.24
N SER A 74 13.53 -5.00 -8.02
CA SER A 74 14.00 -5.48 -6.72
C SER A 74 15.47 -5.84 -6.79
N ASP A 75 16.22 -5.37 -5.80
CA ASP A 75 17.65 -5.66 -5.65
C ASP A 75 17.91 -6.40 -4.33
N TRP A 76 18.80 -7.39 -4.39
CA TRP A 76 19.33 -7.99 -3.17
C TRP A 76 20.42 -7.09 -2.59
N ARG A 77 20.24 -6.65 -1.34
CA ARG A 77 21.25 -5.89 -0.60
C ARG A 77 21.61 -6.63 0.69
N PRO A 78 22.91 -6.75 1.03
CA PRO A 78 23.32 -7.19 2.34
C PRO A 78 22.73 -6.26 3.41
N SER A 79 22.22 -6.84 4.49
CA SER A 79 21.87 -6.10 5.70
C SER A 79 23.12 -5.43 6.28
N GLU A 80 23.05 -4.15 6.64
CA GLU A 80 24.12 -3.48 7.41
C GLU A 80 24.27 -4.07 8.83
N VAL A 81 23.25 -4.79 9.28
CA VAL A 81 23.25 -5.58 10.51
C VAL A 81 23.85 -6.95 10.16
N GLY A 82 25.17 -7.05 10.26
CA GLY A 82 25.95 -8.28 10.16
C GLY A 82 26.75 -8.49 11.45
#